data_AF-A0A954RVG2-F1
#
_entry.id   AF-A0A954RVG2-F1
#
_cell.length_a   1.000
_cell.length_b   1.000
_cell.length_c   1.000
_cell.angle_alpha   90.00
_cell.angle_beta   90.00
_cell.angle_gamma   90.00
#
_symmetry.space_group_name_H-M   'P 1'
#
loop_
_entity.id
_entity.type
_entity.pdbx_description
1 polymer ?
#
loop_
_entity_poly.entity_id
_entity_poly.type
_entity_poly.pdbx_seq_one_letter_code
_entity_poly.pdbx_strand_id
1 'polypeptide(L)'
;AMKPEFEEWTKEFFPHPDATSAFACFLTYPSAVDHLREGVQKLAEVTSQFEDWHWRDFYNLEYALMKLLGYDWQNNSSLILSDAAVRRAFSLILKTLLDRQVPQAMELQDKMLRAK
;
A
#
# COMPACT_ATOMS: atom_id res chain seq x y z
N ALA A 1 17.21 0.63 -15.87
CA ALA A 1 16.01 1.29 -16.37
C ALA A 1 14.90 0.26 -16.39
N MET A 2 13.85 0.47 -15.58
CA MET A 2 12.67 -0.39 -15.41
C MET A 2 11.37 0.43 -15.36
N LYS A 3 11.48 1.76 -15.49
CA LYS A 3 10.38 2.69 -15.19
C LYS A 3 9.28 2.67 -16.26
N PRO A 4 9.61 2.68 -17.57
CA PRO A 4 8.58 2.51 -18.61
C PRO A 4 7.82 1.19 -18.49
N GLU A 5 8.54 0.10 -18.24
CA GLU A 5 7.97 -1.24 -18.09
C GLU A 5 7.08 -1.33 -16.84
N PHE A 6 7.45 -0.63 -15.77
CA PHE A 6 6.67 -0.50 -14.54
C PHE A 6 5.36 0.28 -14.74
N GLU A 7 5.41 1.41 -15.45
CA GLU A 7 4.22 2.21 -15.76
C GLU A 7 3.26 1.46 -16.70
N GLU A 8 3.79 0.71 -17.66
CA GLU A 8 2.99 -0.08 -18.61
C GLU A 8 2.34 -1.28 -17.92
N TRP A 9 3.09 -2.02 -17.09
CA TRP A 9 2.57 -3.13 -16.30
C TRP A 9 1.45 -2.69 -15.36
N THR A 10 1.62 -1.57 -14.64
CA THR A 10 0.57 -1.08 -13.73
C THR A 10 -0.68 -0.60 -14.46
N LYS A 11 -0.58 -0.16 -15.72
CA LYS A 11 -1.76 0.18 -16.55
C LYS A 11 -2.49 -1.07 -17.03
N GLU A 12 -1.76 -2.13 -17.37
CA GLU A 12 -2.33 -3.35 -17.93
C GLU A 12 -3.03 -4.21 -16.87
N PHE A 13 -2.44 -4.31 -15.67
CA PHE A 13 -2.87 -5.30 -14.68
C PHE A 13 -3.72 -4.72 -13.53
N PHE A 14 -3.85 -3.40 -13.39
CA PHE A 14 -4.71 -2.82 -12.37
C PHE A 14 -6.11 -2.48 -12.91
N PRO A 15 -7.19 -2.67 -12.12
CA PRO A 15 -7.20 -3.14 -10.72
C PRO A 15 -7.48 -4.65 -10.60
N HIS A 16 -6.55 -5.54 -10.99
CA HIS A 16 -6.65 -6.96 -10.68
C HIS A 16 -6.13 -7.24 -9.26
N PRO A 17 -6.86 -7.97 -8.39
CA PRO A 17 -6.49 -8.18 -6.99
C PRO A 17 -5.18 -8.97 -6.83
N ASP A 18 -4.98 -10.06 -7.58
CA ASP A 18 -3.70 -10.81 -7.53
C ASP A 18 -2.50 -9.95 -7.91
N ALA A 19 -2.62 -9.18 -8.99
CA ALA A 19 -1.55 -8.31 -9.46
C ALA A 19 -1.26 -7.23 -8.40
N THR A 20 -2.30 -6.70 -7.77
CA THR A 20 -2.18 -5.69 -6.73
C THR A 20 -1.48 -6.25 -5.47
N SER A 21 -1.84 -7.45 -5.03
CA SER A 21 -1.17 -8.14 -3.93
C SER A 21 0.29 -8.43 -4.23
N ALA A 22 0.59 -8.96 -5.42
CA ALA A 22 1.97 -9.24 -5.85
C ALA A 22 2.79 -7.95 -5.91
N PHE A 23 2.22 -6.88 -6.44
CA PHE A 23 2.86 -5.58 -6.53
C PHE A 23 3.14 -4.97 -5.16
N ALA A 24 2.16 -5.00 -4.24
CA ALA A 24 2.37 -4.52 -2.87
C ALA A 24 3.51 -5.29 -2.17
N CYS A 25 3.61 -6.61 -2.40
CA CYS A 25 4.73 -7.40 -1.89
C CYS A 25 6.06 -7.01 -2.55
N PHE A 26 6.10 -6.82 -3.87
CA PHE A 26 7.29 -6.40 -4.61
C PHE A 26 7.87 -5.08 -4.07
N LEU A 27 7.01 -4.11 -3.74
CA LEU A 27 7.44 -2.80 -3.21
C LEU A 27 8.17 -2.90 -1.85
N THR A 28 8.11 -4.04 -1.15
CA THR A 28 8.84 -4.26 0.10
C THR A 28 10.29 -4.73 -0.10
N TYR A 29 10.70 -5.01 -1.34
CA TYR A 29 12.06 -5.45 -1.64
C TYR A 29 12.99 -4.25 -1.86
N PRO A 30 14.28 -4.34 -1.47
CA PRO A 30 15.26 -3.26 -1.66
C PRO A 30 15.39 -2.78 -3.12
N SER A 31 15.21 -3.69 -4.08
CA SER A 31 15.25 -3.37 -5.52
C SER A 31 14.12 -2.45 -5.97
N ALA A 32 13.05 -2.30 -5.18
CA ALA A 32 11.90 -1.48 -5.50
C ALA A 32 11.94 -0.09 -4.83
N VAL A 33 13.06 0.29 -4.18
CA VAL A 33 13.17 1.53 -3.40
C VAL A 33 12.79 2.77 -4.21
N ASP A 34 13.24 2.85 -5.46
CA ASP A 34 12.96 3.99 -6.37
C ASP A 34 11.49 4.06 -6.81
N HIS A 35 10.76 2.95 -6.66
CA HIS A 35 9.36 2.81 -7.07
C HIS A 35 8.37 2.92 -5.91
N LEU A 36 8.85 2.91 -4.66
CA LEU A 36 7.99 2.80 -3.48
C LEU A 36 6.97 3.94 -3.37
N ARG A 37 7.37 5.20 -3.61
CA ARG A 37 6.46 6.35 -3.50
C ARG A 37 5.35 6.30 -4.54
N GLU A 38 5.74 6.12 -5.80
CA GLU A 38 4.82 6.03 -6.93
C GLU A 38 3.90 4.81 -6.80
N GLY A 39 4.45 3.67 -6.38
CA GLY A 39 3.70 2.45 -6.14
C GLY A 39 2.66 2.59 -5.03
N VAL A 40 3.00 3.22 -3.89
CA VAL A 40 2.04 3.49 -2.81
C VAL A 40 0.94 4.44 -3.26
N GLN A 41 1.26 5.47 -4.06
CA GLN A 41 0.25 6.35 -4.65
C GLN A 41 -0.70 5.57 -5.56
N LYS A 42 -0.16 4.75 -6.45
CA LYS A 42 -0.97 3.93 -7.37
C LYS A 42 -1.85 2.94 -6.61
N LEU A 43 -1.31 2.30 -5.58
CA LEU A 43 -2.05 1.39 -4.72
C LEU A 43 -3.22 2.10 -4.02
N ALA A 44 -3.00 3.31 -3.49
CA ALA A 44 -4.06 4.10 -2.87
C ALA A 44 -5.21 4.45 -3.83
N GLU A 45 -4.92 4.65 -5.12
CA GLU A 45 -5.95 4.89 -6.14
C GLU A 45 -6.77 3.63 -6.43
N VAL A 46 -6.11 2.47 -6.56
CA VAL A 46 -6.77 1.23 -7.00
C VAL A 46 -7.47 0.48 -5.87
N THR A 47 -7.00 0.57 -4.62
CA THR A 47 -7.63 -0.13 -3.49
C THR A 47 -9.07 0.31 -3.26
N SER A 48 -9.40 1.55 -3.62
CA SER A 48 -10.77 2.08 -3.54
C SER A 48 -11.74 1.50 -4.58
N GLN A 49 -11.21 0.84 -5.62
CA GLN A 49 -11.99 0.28 -6.73
C GLN A 49 -12.37 -1.18 -6.51
N PHE A 50 -11.81 -1.83 -5.49
CA PHE A 50 -12.11 -3.23 -5.19
C PHE A 50 -13.47 -3.39 -4.51
N GLU A 51 -14.31 -4.23 -5.10
CA GLU A 51 -15.50 -4.78 -4.46
C GLU A 51 -15.15 -5.80 -3.37
N ASP A 52 -16.06 -6.04 -2.42
CA ASP A 52 -15.85 -6.92 -1.26
C ASP A 52 -15.35 -8.33 -1.60
N TRP A 53 -15.74 -8.90 -2.73
CA TRP A 53 -15.32 -10.25 -3.11
C TRP A 53 -13.84 -10.34 -3.46
N HIS A 54 -13.22 -9.24 -3.93
CA HIS A 54 -11.78 -9.17 -4.21
C HIS A 54 -10.94 -9.26 -2.93
N TRP A 55 -11.52 -8.97 -1.78
CA TRP A 55 -10.82 -8.98 -0.49
C TRP A 55 -10.89 -10.32 0.23
N ARG A 56 -11.58 -11.31 -0.34
CA ARG A 56 -11.61 -12.66 0.20
C ARG A 56 -10.21 -13.28 0.17
N ASP A 57 -9.95 -14.17 1.12
CA ASP A 57 -8.61 -14.68 1.49
C ASP A 57 -7.75 -15.17 0.31
N PHE A 58 -8.35 -15.65 -0.77
CA PHE A 58 -7.62 -16.22 -1.90
C PHE A 58 -6.69 -15.22 -2.61
N TYR A 59 -6.97 -13.91 -2.52
CA TYR A 59 -6.14 -12.88 -3.13
C TYR A 59 -5.07 -12.30 -2.18
N ASN A 60 -5.12 -12.58 -0.88
CA ASN A 60 -4.17 -12.08 0.13
C ASN A 60 -3.97 -10.55 0.16
N LEU A 61 -4.95 -9.75 -0.30
CA LEU A 61 -4.84 -8.29 -0.39
C LEU A 61 -4.55 -7.63 0.96
N GLU A 62 -5.30 -8.00 2.00
CA GLU A 62 -5.15 -7.41 3.34
C GLU A 62 -3.76 -7.65 3.89
N TYR A 63 -3.25 -8.88 3.74
CA TYR A 63 -1.90 -9.25 4.16
C TYR A 63 -0.84 -8.46 3.38
N ALA A 64 -0.93 -8.42 2.05
CA ALA A 64 0.06 -7.76 1.20
C ALA A 64 0.13 -6.25 1.46
N LEU A 65 -1.03 -5.59 1.59
CA LEU A 65 -1.11 -4.16 1.88
C LEU A 65 -0.64 -3.84 3.30
N MET A 66 -1.02 -4.62 4.32
CA MET A 66 -0.49 -4.42 5.67
C MET A 66 1.03 -4.62 5.74
N LYS A 67 1.57 -5.62 5.04
CA LYS A 67 3.01 -5.84 4.96
C LYS A 67 3.72 -4.62 4.35
N LEU A 68 3.17 -4.06 3.27
CA LEU A 68 3.69 -2.84 2.65
C LEU A 68 3.65 -1.65 3.61
N LEU A 69 2.51 -1.38 4.26
CA LEU A 69 2.38 -0.25 5.18
C LEU A 69 3.31 -0.39 6.39
N GLY A 70 3.44 -1.60 6.93
CA GLY A 70 4.38 -1.90 8.01
C GLY A 70 5.83 -1.64 7.61
N TYR A 71 6.23 -2.13 6.44
CA TYR A 71 7.55 -1.88 5.87
C TYR A 71 7.80 -0.38 5.65
N ASP A 72 6.86 0.32 5.03
CA ASP A 72 7.01 1.73 4.72
C ASP A 72 7.09 2.58 5.99
N TRP A 73 6.22 2.31 6.97
CA TRP A 73 6.28 2.99 8.27
C TRP A 73 7.62 2.76 8.99
N GLN A 74 8.11 1.51 9.01
CA GLN A 74 9.36 1.18 9.68
C GLN A 74 10.56 1.94 9.09
N ASN A 75 10.60 2.11 7.77
CA ASN A 75 11.75 2.70 7.08
C ASN A 75 11.60 4.20 6.80
N ASN A 76 10.37 4.72 6.68
CA ASN A 76 10.10 6.07 6.19
C ASN A 76 9.08 6.85 7.06
N SER A 77 8.83 6.46 8.31
CA SER A 77 7.89 7.15 9.21
C SER A 77 8.09 8.67 9.27
N SER A 78 9.33 9.16 9.37
CA SER A 78 9.62 10.60 9.38
C SER A 78 9.15 11.31 8.10
N LEU A 79 9.32 10.68 6.94
CA LEU A 79 8.84 11.22 5.66
C LEU A 79 7.31 11.19 5.61
N ILE A 80 6.68 10.10 6.05
CA ILE A 80 5.21 9.96 6.13
C ILE A 80 4.61 11.02 7.05
N LEU A 81 5.29 11.36 8.14
CA LEU A 81 4.81 12.38 9.08
C LEU A 81 5.04 13.81 8.56
N SER A 82 6.13 14.08 7.84
CA SER A 82 6.46 15.42 7.37
C SER A 82 5.79 15.80 6.05
N ASP A 83 5.64 14.87 5.11
CA ASP A 83 5.09 15.14 3.78
C ASP A 83 3.59 14.82 3.69
N ALA A 84 2.78 15.81 3.30
CA ALA A 84 1.32 15.68 3.24
C ALA A 84 0.83 14.75 2.12
N ALA A 85 1.51 14.71 0.97
CA ALA A 85 1.13 13.88 -0.16
C ALA A 85 1.46 12.41 0.13
N VAL A 86 2.65 12.14 0.67
CA VAL A 86 3.05 10.80 1.12
C VAL A 86 2.10 10.30 2.20
N ARG A 87 1.82 11.13 3.21
CA ARG A 87 0.88 10.77 4.28
C ARG A 87 -0.50 10.43 3.75
N ARG A 88 -1.00 11.21 2.78
CA ARG A 88 -2.34 11.00 2.20
C ARG A 88 -2.44 9.65 1.51
N ALA A 89 -1.48 9.30 0.64
CA ALA A 89 -1.48 8.01 -0.05
C ALA A 89 -1.42 6.84 0.95
N PHE A 90 -0.50 6.89 1.91
CA PHE A 90 -0.39 5.90 2.98
C PHE A 90 -1.71 5.76 3.77
N SER A 91 -2.30 6.89 4.15
CA SER A 91 -3.51 6.93 4.99
C SER A 91 -4.75 6.43 4.26
N LEU A 92 -4.81 6.57 2.92
CA LEU A 92 -5.92 6.02 2.13
C LEU A 92 -5.92 4.48 2.17
N ILE A 93 -4.75 3.86 1.97
CA ILE A 93 -4.62 2.40 2.07
C ILE A 93 -4.92 1.95 3.50
N LEU A 94 -4.35 2.64 4.51
CA LEU A 94 -4.60 2.32 5.92
C LEU A 94 -6.08 2.41 6.26
N LYS A 95 -6.77 3.45 5.79
CA LYS A 95 -8.21 3.61 5.97
C LYS A 95 -8.99 2.45 5.36
N THR A 96 -8.66 2.01 4.15
CA THR A 96 -9.30 0.84 3.54
C THR A 96 -9.18 -0.40 4.43
N LEU A 97 -8.03 -0.62 5.07
CA LEU A 97 -7.82 -1.77 5.98
C LEU A 97 -8.54 -1.59 7.33
N LEU A 98 -8.64 -0.36 7.83
CA LEU A 98 -9.40 -0.02 9.04
C LEU A 98 -10.90 -0.21 8.85
N ASP A 99 -11.44 0.25 7.72
CA ASP A 99 -12.87 0.10 7.38
C ASP A 99 -13.25 -1.40 7.28
N ARG A 100 -12.26 -2.25 6.99
CA ARG A 100 -12.36 -3.72 6.97
C ARG A 100 -12.01 -4.40 8.30
N GLN A 101 -11.72 -3.62 9.34
CA GLN A 101 -11.44 -4.09 10.71
C GLN A 101 -10.19 -4.98 10.82
N VAL A 102 -9.19 -4.78 9.97
CA VAL A 102 -7.90 -5.50 10.06
C VAL A 102 -7.19 -5.09 11.36
N PRO A 103 -6.93 -6.01 12.31
CA PRO A 103 -6.39 -5.65 13.63
C PRO A 103 -5.05 -4.92 13.57
N GLN A 104 -4.13 -5.35 12.71
CA GLN A 104 -2.83 -4.71 12.56
C GLN A 104 -2.91 -3.29 11.99
N ALA A 105 -3.99 -2.95 11.26
CA ALA A 105 -4.23 -1.60 10.78
C ALA A 105 -4.57 -0.66 11.96
N MET A 106 -5.35 -1.14 12.93
CA MET A 106 -5.67 -0.38 14.15
C MET A 106 -4.41 -0.11 14.97
N GLU A 107 -3.57 -1.13 15.18
CA GLU A 107 -2.29 -0.97 15.89
C GLU A 107 -1.37 0.05 15.20
N LEU A 108 -1.31 0.02 13.87
CA LEU A 108 -0.52 0.95 13.09
C LEU A 108 -1.06 2.39 13.18
N GLN A 109 -2.38 2.57 13.12
CA GLN A 109 -3.02 3.86 13.32
C GLN A 109 -2.67 4.44 14.70
N ASP A 110 -2.77 3.65 15.76
CA ASP A 110 -2.41 4.06 17.12
C ASP A 110 -0.93 4.42 17.25
N LYS A 111 -0.05 3.68 16.56
CA LYS A 111 1.38 3.99 16.51
C LYS A 111 1.64 5.34 15.83
N MET A 112 0.94 5.63 14.73
CA MET A 112 1.05 6.91 14.02
C MET A 112 0.55 8.08 14.87
N LEU A 113 -0.54 7.91 15.61
CA LEU A 113 -1.09 8.96 16.47
C LEU A 113 -0.15 9.32 17.63
N ARG A 114 0.55 8.33 18.19
CA ARG A 114 1.55 8.52 19.26
C ARG A 114 2.88 9.10 18.79
N ALA A 115 3.15 9.05 17.49
CA ALA A 115 4.38 9.57 16.89
C ALA A 115 4.28 11.03 16.43
N LYS A 116 3.09 11.64 16.55
CA LYS A 116 2.87 13.08 16.30
C LYS A 116 3.17 13.89 17.55
#